data_AF-A0A919I3X5-F1
#
_entry.id   AF-A0A919I3X5-F1
#
_cell.length_a   1.000
_cell.length_b   1.000
_cell.length_c   1.000
_cell.angle_alpha   90.00
_cell.angle_beta   90.00
_cell.angle_gamma   90.00
#
_symmetry.space_group_name_H-M   'P 1'
#
loop_
_entity.id
_entity.type
_entity.pdbx_description
1 polymer ?
#
loop_
_entity_poly.entity_id
_entity_poly.type
_entity_poly.pdbx_seq_one_letter_code
_entity_poly.pdbx_strand_id
1 'polypeptide(L)'
;MKKSILILMGIGLITLLLLARLVFRQKSGTADERKWFVKALRYEFSARVDSILVFNQHSGRLRCLLTNGDPQTYREDSLKKLFKEHDMLYLIFKRSKDTITFVLTNHAPMVLKGDSVWVSSTDNSIQFFRDGERVLTDSLTETLTGYSRPFFFKRK
;
A
#
# COMPACT_ATOMS: atom_id res chain seq x y z
N MET A 1 -46.57 -23.86 3.09
CA MET A 1 -45.82 -22.83 3.84
C MET A 1 -44.44 -23.31 4.30
N LYS A 2 -44.30 -24.35 5.13
CA LYS A 2 -42.98 -24.84 5.63
C LYS A 2 -41.97 -25.18 4.51
N LYS A 3 -42.43 -25.84 3.43
CA LYS A 3 -41.60 -26.16 2.25
C LYS A 3 -41.12 -24.93 1.49
N SER A 4 -41.98 -23.92 1.34
CA SER A 4 -41.63 -22.65 0.67
C SER A 4 -40.61 -21.84 1.46
N ILE A 5 -40.70 -21.84 2.79
CA ILE A 5 -39.73 -21.18 3.69
C ILE A 5 -38.36 -21.88 3.60
N LEU A 6 -38.32 -23.22 3.58
CA LEU A 6 -37.08 -23.99 3.39
C LEU A 6 -36.40 -23.69 2.05
N ILE A 7 -37.18 -23.57 0.96
CA ILE A 7 -36.65 -23.21 -0.36
C ILE A 7 -36.08 -21.78 -0.36
N LEU A 8 -36.80 -20.81 0.23
CA LEU A 8 -36.34 -19.43 0.38
C LEU A 8 -35.06 -19.32 1.21
N MET A 9 -34.95 -20.07 2.31
CA MET A 9 -33.73 -20.15 3.11
C MET A 9 -32.56 -20.75 2.32
N GLY A 10 -32.82 -21.81 1.54
CA GLY A 10 -31.82 -22.43 0.68
C GLY A 10 -31.28 -21.46 -0.36
N ILE A 11 -32.16 -20.72 -1.04
CA ILE A 11 -31.78 -19.68 -2.01
C ILE A 11 -30.98 -18.58 -1.30
N GLY A 12 -31.47 -18.07 -0.16
CA GLY A 12 -30.79 -17.02 0.59
C GLY A 12 -29.37 -17.42 1.03
N LEU A 13 -29.19 -18.65 1.51
CA LEU A 13 -27.88 -19.17 1.90
C LEU A 13 -26.94 -19.27 0.69
N ILE A 14 -27.43 -19.78 -0.45
CA ILE A 14 -26.63 -19.87 -1.69
C ILE A 14 -26.22 -18.48 -2.15
N THR A 15 -27.14 -17.51 -2.17
CA THR A 15 -26.83 -16.12 -2.55
C THR A 15 -25.79 -15.50 -1.63
N LEU A 16 -25.89 -15.72 -0.31
CA LEU A 16 -24.92 -15.23 0.67
C LEU A 16 -23.52 -15.82 0.43
N LEU A 17 -23.42 -17.13 0.19
CA LEU A 17 -22.14 -17.79 -0.08
C LEU A 17 -21.50 -17.30 -1.38
N LEU A 18 -22.31 -17.04 -2.42
CA LEU A 18 -21.82 -16.46 -3.68
C LEU A 18 -21.29 -15.04 -3.49
N LEU A 19 -22.00 -14.20 -2.72
CA LEU A 19 -21.54 -12.86 -2.36
C LEU A 19 -20.23 -12.91 -1.55
N ALA A 20 -20.15 -13.78 -0.54
CA ALA A 20 -18.93 -13.96 0.24
C ALA A 20 -17.75 -14.36 -0.66
N ARG A 21 -17.94 -15.36 -1.54
CA ARG A 21 -16.90 -15.81 -2.49
C ARG A 21 -16.43 -14.69 -3.41
N LEU A 22 -17.32 -13.84 -3.90
CA LEU A 22 -16.98 -12.69 -4.73
C LEU A 22 -16.11 -11.69 -3.95
N VAL A 23 -16.49 -11.36 -2.72
CA VAL A 23 -15.72 -10.46 -1.84
C VAL A 23 -14.32 -11.02 -1.55
N PHE A 24 -14.21 -12.31 -1.23
CA PHE A 24 -12.91 -12.95 -0.99
C PHE A 24 -12.00 -12.93 -2.23
N ARG A 25 -12.56 -13.23 -3.40
CA ARG A 25 -11.80 -13.20 -4.66
C ARG A 25 -11.28 -11.79 -4.96
N GLN A 26 -12.09 -10.75 -4.72
CA GLN A 26 -11.66 -9.37 -4.92
C GLN A 26 -10.54 -8.98 -3.94
N LYS A 27 -10.70 -9.31 -2.65
CA LYS A 27 -9.65 -9.04 -1.64
C LYS A 27 -8.32 -9.70 -2.01
N SER A 28 -8.35 -10.96 -2.45
CA SER A 28 -7.15 -11.66 -2.94
C SER A 28 -6.52 -10.94 -4.12
N GLY A 29 -7.32 -10.61 -5.15
CA GLY A 29 -6.82 -9.90 -6.33
C GLY A 29 -6.18 -8.55 -5.99
N THR A 30 -6.77 -7.79 -5.07
CA THR A 30 -6.18 -6.53 -4.61
C THR A 30 -4.87 -6.75 -3.85
N ALA A 31 -4.77 -7.75 -2.99
CA ALA A 31 -3.55 -8.04 -2.25
C ALA A 31 -2.41 -8.48 -3.20
N ASP A 32 -2.73 -9.33 -4.18
CA ASP A 32 -1.75 -9.82 -5.15
C ASP A 32 -1.22 -8.69 -6.04
N GLU A 33 -2.10 -7.78 -6.47
CA GLU A 33 -1.70 -6.62 -7.28
C GLU A 33 -0.82 -5.64 -6.51
N ARG A 34 -1.08 -5.41 -5.21
CA ARG A 34 -0.20 -4.59 -4.36
C ARG A 34 1.20 -5.20 -4.23
N LYS A 35 1.28 -6.51 -3.99
CA LYS A 35 2.58 -7.22 -3.92
C LYS A 35 3.33 -7.17 -5.25
N TRP A 36 2.61 -7.39 -6.36
CA TRP A 36 3.17 -7.26 -7.70
C TRP A 36 3.71 -5.84 -7.95
N PHE A 37 2.94 -4.81 -7.58
CA PHE A 37 3.32 -3.42 -7.77
C PHE A 37 4.61 -3.10 -7.02
N VAL A 38 4.70 -3.42 -5.72
CA VAL A 38 5.93 -3.20 -4.93
C VAL A 38 7.15 -3.85 -5.58
N LYS A 39 7.03 -5.12 -6.01
CA LYS A 39 8.12 -5.84 -6.66
C LYS A 39 8.51 -5.20 -7.99
N ALA A 40 7.54 -4.71 -8.75
CA ALA A 40 7.77 -4.07 -10.04
C ALA A 40 8.43 -2.68 -9.92
N LEU A 41 8.27 -1.98 -8.79
CA LEU A 41 8.92 -0.69 -8.54
C LEU A 41 10.45 -0.79 -8.54
N ARG A 42 11.00 -1.89 -8.02
CA ARG A 42 12.46 -2.09 -7.84
C ARG A 42 13.13 -0.91 -7.13
N TYR A 43 12.46 -0.38 -6.10
CA TYR A 43 13.00 0.69 -5.29
C TYR A 43 14.05 0.12 -4.34
N GLU A 44 15.25 0.66 -4.43
CA GLU A 44 16.36 0.39 -3.52
C GLU A 44 17.03 1.74 -3.28
N PHE A 45 16.67 2.41 -2.17
CA PHE A 45 17.19 3.74 -1.87
C PHE A 45 17.21 4.02 -0.36
N SER A 46 18.04 4.99 0.02
CA SER A 46 18.07 5.56 1.37
C SER A 46 17.67 7.03 1.36
N ALA A 47 17.05 7.44 2.45
CA ALA A 47 16.69 8.83 2.68
C ALA A 47 16.85 9.18 4.16
N ARG A 48 16.79 10.47 4.49
CA ARG A 48 16.75 10.98 5.86
C ARG A 48 15.43 11.71 6.10
N VAL A 49 14.79 11.47 7.23
CA VAL A 49 13.53 12.12 7.57
C VAL A 49 13.78 13.60 7.90
N ASP A 50 13.18 14.49 7.11
CA ASP A 50 13.27 15.94 7.29
C ASP A 50 12.11 16.47 8.16
N SER A 51 10.89 15.98 7.92
CA SER A 51 9.71 16.36 8.71
C SER A 51 8.66 15.26 8.72
N ILE A 52 7.93 15.15 9.84
CA ILE A 52 6.79 14.24 10.01
C ILE A 52 5.54 15.06 10.31
N LEU A 53 4.46 14.78 9.58
CA LEU A 53 3.12 15.27 9.88
C LEU A 53 2.23 14.08 10.24
N VAL A 54 1.97 13.90 11.53
CA VAL A 54 1.12 12.81 12.03
C VAL A 54 -0.35 13.17 11.81
N PHE A 55 -1.12 12.26 11.22
CA PHE A 55 -2.55 12.44 10.98
C PHE A 55 -3.41 11.87 12.11
N ASN A 56 -2.98 10.75 12.71
CA ASN A 56 -3.66 10.09 13.82
C ASN A 56 -2.66 9.27 14.67
N GLN A 57 -3.14 8.40 15.56
CA GLN A 57 -2.29 7.60 16.45
C GLN A 57 -1.38 6.57 15.75
N HIS A 58 -1.53 6.38 14.43
CA HIS A 58 -0.81 5.37 13.66
C HIS A 58 -0.14 5.95 12.40
N SER A 59 -0.88 6.79 11.67
CA SER A 59 -0.49 7.22 10.34
C SER A 59 0.02 8.65 10.28
N GLY A 60 0.88 8.89 9.29
CA GLY A 60 1.49 10.19 9.09
C GLY A 60 2.20 10.29 7.77
N ARG A 61 2.46 11.52 7.36
CA ARG A 61 3.19 11.87 6.15
C ARG A 61 4.64 12.19 6.52
N LEU A 62 5.56 11.54 5.83
CA LEU A 62 6.99 11.75 6.00
C LEU A 62 7.52 12.46 4.77
N ARG A 63 8.24 13.54 5.02
CA ARG A 63 9.08 14.20 4.02
C ARG A 63 10.51 13.78 4.29
N CYS A 64 11.15 13.20 3.28
CA CYS A 64 12.51 12.67 3.41
C CYS A 64 13.41 13.24 2.32
N LEU A 65 14.65 13.53 2.69
CA LEU A 65 15.72 13.91 1.78
C LEU A 65 16.48 12.65 1.34
N LEU A 66 16.52 12.37 0.04
CA LEU A 66 17.27 11.25 -0.52
C LEU A 66 18.76 11.39 -0.21
N THR A 67 19.37 10.30 0.25
CA THR A 67 20.79 10.23 0.60
C THR A 67 21.57 9.30 -0.31
N ASN A 68 20.92 8.25 -0.83
CA ASN A 68 21.50 7.33 -1.81
C ASN A 68 20.40 6.64 -2.62
N GLY A 69 20.67 6.32 -3.88
CA GLY A 69 19.70 5.75 -4.80
C GLY A 69 18.72 6.77 -5.36
N ASP A 70 18.04 6.39 -6.44
CA ASP A 70 17.05 7.24 -7.11
C ASP A 70 15.73 6.48 -7.30
N PRO A 71 14.68 6.79 -6.51
CA PRO A 71 13.38 6.22 -6.76
C PRO A 71 12.79 6.83 -8.02
N GLN A 72 12.87 6.08 -9.11
CA GLN A 72 12.34 6.43 -10.43
C GLN A 72 10.80 6.55 -10.38
N THR A 73 10.28 7.69 -9.92
CA THR A 73 8.83 7.89 -9.68
C THR A 73 7.98 7.72 -10.93
N TYR A 74 8.53 7.98 -12.12
CA TYR A 74 7.86 7.72 -13.40
C TYR A 74 7.49 6.23 -13.60
N ARG A 75 8.17 5.30 -12.90
CA ARG A 75 7.80 3.87 -12.91
C ARG A 75 6.45 3.65 -12.26
N GLU A 76 6.12 4.36 -11.18
CA GLU A 76 4.79 4.25 -10.55
C GLU A 76 3.70 4.57 -11.56
N ASP A 77 3.86 5.65 -12.33
CA ASP A 77 2.88 6.09 -13.34
C ASP A 77 2.78 5.12 -14.52
N SER A 78 3.89 4.48 -14.88
CA SER A 78 3.92 3.49 -15.96
C SER A 78 3.25 2.18 -15.54
N LEU A 79 3.50 1.72 -14.31
CA LEU A 79 2.96 0.47 -13.77
C LEU A 79 1.47 0.54 -13.47
N LYS A 80 0.95 1.72 -13.06
CA LYS A 80 -0.51 1.93 -12.84
C LYS A 80 -1.35 1.61 -14.07
N LYS A 81 -0.81 1.79 -15.28
CA LYS A 81 -1.50 1.45 -16.53
C LYS A 81 -1.82 -0.04 -16.66
N LEU A 82 -1.15 -0.88 -15.88
CA LEU A 82 -1.32 -2.34 -15.87
C LEU A 82 -2.28 -2.83 -14.77
N PHE A 83 -2.82 -1.93 -13.94
CA PHE A 83 -3.75 -2.32 -12.89
C PHE A 83 -5.09 -2.80 -13.42
N LYS A 84 -5.50 -3.95 -12.90
CA LYS A 84 -6.79 -4.59 -13.11
C LYS A 84 -7.72 -4.31 -11.93
N GLU A 85 -7.20 -4.37 -10.71
CA GLU A 85 -7.98 -4.33 -9.48
C GLU A 85 -7.94 -2.95 -8.79
N HIS A 86 -6.87 -2.17 -8.98
CA HIS A 86 -6.73 -0.81 -8.48
C HIS A 86 -6.93 0.25 -9.55
N ASP A 87 -7.41 1.40 -9.13
CA ASP A 87 -7.31 2.62 -9.96
C ASP A 87 -5.97 3.30 -9.73
N MET A 88 -5.51 3.27 -8.48
CA MET A 88 -4.39 4.09 -8.08
C MET A 88 -3.68 3.48 -6.86
N LEU A 89 -2.37 3.35 -6.95
CA LEU A 89 -1.47 2.99 -5.84
C LEU A 89 -0.19 3.83 -5.97
N TYR A 90 0.24 4.42 -4.87
CA TYR A 90 1.47 5.20 -4.78
C TYR A 90 2.25 4.79 -3.53
N LEU A 91 3.58 4.71 -3.69
CA LEU A 91 4.46 4.80 -2.53
C LEU A 91 4.88 6.25 -2.33
N ILE A 92 5.46 6.86 -3.36
CA ILE A 92 5.91 8.26 -3.33
C ILE A 92 4.84 9.12 -3.96
N PHE A 93 4.04 9.80 -3.13
CA PHE A 93 2.96 10.65 -3.63
C PHE A 93 3.46 12.01 -4.15
N LYS A 94 4.65 12.46 -3.71
CA LYS A 94 5.25 13.72 -4.17
C LYS A 94 6.77 13.64 -4.17
N ARG A 95 7.38 14.19 -5.21
CA ARG A 95 8.83 14.42 -5.30
C ARG A 95 9.15 15.86 -5.71
N SER A 96 10.19 16.43 -5.12
CA SER A 96 10.77 17.72 -5.50
C SER A 96 12.29 17.65 -5.35
N LYS A 97 13.01 17.58 -6.47
CA LYS A 97 14.46 17.30 -6.51
C LYS A 97 14.80 16.04 -5.69
N ASP A 98 15.61 16.20 -4.65
CA ASP A 98 16.05 15.13 -3.75
C ASP A 98 15.07 14.89 -2.60
N THR A 99 13.98 15.66 -2.51
CA THR A 99 12.97 15.45 -1.49
C THR A 99 11.85 14.56 -2.00
N ILE A 100 11.58 13.48 -1.29
CA ILE A 100 10.42 12.61 -1.52
C ILE A 100 9.45 12.73 -0.36
N THR A 101 8.18 12.45 -0.63
CA THR A 101 7.15 12.39 0.40
C THR A 101 6.31 11.14 0.22
N PHE A 102 6.17 10.38 1.29
CA PHE A 102 5.31 9.19 1.35
C PHE A 102 4.50 9.19 2.65
N VAL A 103 3.49 8.34 2.72
CA VAL A 103 2.64 8.18 3.91
C VAL A 103 3.00 6.85 4.55
N LEU A 104 3.19 6.83 5.86
CA LEU A 104 3.31 5.62 6.66
C LEU A 104 1.97 5.37 7.36
N THR A 105 1.47 4.14 7.31
CA THR A 105 0.09 3.81 7.73
C THR A 105 -0.02 3.38 9.19
N ASN A 106 1.03 2.75 9.74
CA ASN A 106 0.92 2.04 11.02
C ASN A 106 1.75 2.67 12.16
N HIS A 107 2.95 3.18 11.86
CA HIS A 107 3.93 3.52 12.90
C HIS A 107 4.57 4.91 12.74
N ALA A 108 3.85 5.86 12.12
CA ALA A 108 4.36 7.21 11.91
C ALA A 108 4.81 7.93 13.20
N PRO A 109 4.13 7.80 14.36
CA PRO A 109 4.57 8.44 15.59
C PRO A 109 5.90 7.94 16.17
N MET A 110 6.39 6.76 15.73
CA MET A 110 7.66 6.19 16.20
C MET A 110 8.88 6.79 15.49
N VAL A 111 8.64 7.40 14.33
CA VAL A 111 9.67 7.99 13.47
C VAL A 111 9.93 9.44 13.90
N LEU A 112 11.20 9.80 14.03
CA LEU A 112 11.63 11.15 14.38
C LEU A 112 12.39 11.82 13.25
N LYS A 113 12.42 13.15 13.29
CA LYS A 113 13.24 13.95 12.39
C LYS A 113 14.70 13.55 12.58
N GLY A 114 15.40 13.34 11.47
CA GLY A 114 16.80 12.94 11.46
C GLY A 114 17.02 11.43 11.33
N ASP A 115 15.99 10.60 11.57
CA ASP A 115 16.06 9.15 11.35
C ASP A 115 16.41 8.86 9.89
N SER A 116 17.23 7.82 9.68
CA SER A 116 17.55 7.30 8.35
C SER A 116 16.51 6.29 7.92
N VAL A 117 16.17 6.28 6.64
CA VAL A 117 15.19 5.39 6.02
C VAL A 117 15.90 4.56 4.96
N TRP A 118 15.69 3.26 4.97
CA TRP A 118 16.05 2.35 3.88
C TRP A 118 14.77 1.77 3.29
N VAL A 119 14.64 1.81 1.96
CA VAL A 119 13.50 1.26 1.23
C VAL A 119 14.01 0.19 0.28
N SER A 120 13.46 -1.02 0.42
CA SER A 120 13.73 -2.15 -0.46
C SER A 120 12.46 -2.82 -0.96
N SER A 121 12.20 -2.69 -2.26
CA SER A 121 11.16 -3.41 -3.00
C SER A 121 11.42 -4.91 -3.00
N THR A 122 12.70 -5.32 -3.02
CA THR A 122 13.10 -6.73 -3.02
C THR A 122 12.67 -7.41 -1.72
N ASP A 123 12.95 -6.75 -0.59
CA ASP A 123 12.60 -7.26 0.74
C ASP A 123 11.19 -6.87 1.19
N ASN A 124 10.46 -6.11 0.37
CA ASN A 124 9.15 -5.54 0.70
C ASN A 124 9.17 -4.75 2.03
N SER A 125 10.24 -3.99 2.29
CA SER A 125 10.45 -3.34 3.58
C SER A 125 10.78 -1.84 3.48
N ILE A 126 10.30 -1.10 4.46
CA ILE A 126 10.74 0.25 4.83
C ILE A 126 11.33 0.14 6.23
N GLN A 127 12.62 0.39 6.36
CA GLN A 127 13.33 0.29 7.63
C GLN A 127 13.75 1.68 8.07
N PHE A 128 13.54 1.98 9.35
CA PHE A 128 13.95 3.24 9.96
C PHE A 128 15.07 2.98 10.96
N PHE A 129 16.06 3.87 10.97
CA PHE A 129 17.23 3.78 11.84
C PHE A 129 17.46 5.09 12.58
N ARG A 130 17.81 4.97 13.86
CA ARG A 130 18.22 6.08 14.73
C ARG A 130 19.56 5.74 15.32
N ASP A 131 20.54 6.60 15.13
CA ASP A 131 21.91 6.40 15.64
C ASP A 131 22.53 5.04 15.27
N GLY A 132 22.19 4.53 14.08
CA GLY A 132 22.66 3.24 13.56
C GLY A 132 21.83 2.02 13.98
N GLU A 133 20.92 2.18 14.94
CA GLU A 133 20.03 1.11 15.39
C GLU A 133 18.70 1.14 14.64
N ARG A 134 18.18 -0.04 14.29
CA ARG A 134 16.88 -0.16 13.63
C ARG A 134 15.76 0.05 14.63
N VAL A 135 14.98 1.11 14.46
CA VAL A 135 13.85 1.46 15.35
C VAL A 135 12.53 0.86 14.89
N LEU A 136 12.37 0.66 13.58
CA LEU A 136 11.11 0.21 13.00
C LEU A 136 11.34 -0.47 11.64
N THR A 137 10.51 -1.46 11.34
CA THR A 137 10.35 -2.03 10.00
C THR A 137 8.87 -2.07 9.66
N ASP A 138 8.52 -1.53 8.49
CA ASP A 138 7.17 -1.59 7.92
C ASP A 138 7.16 -2.28 6.57
N SER A 139 6.01 -2.82 6.17
CA SER A 139 5.85 -3.40 4.85
C SER A 139 5.58 -2.33 3.80
N LEU A 140 6.33 -2.36 2.69
CA LEU A 140 6.04 -1.52 1.53
C LEU A 140 4.63 -1.76 0.99
N THR A 141 4.22 -3.03 0.91
CA THR A 141 2.92 -3.44 0.40
C THR A 141 1.77 -2.85 1.22
N GLU A 142 1.93 -2.74 2.54
CA GLU A 142 0.92 -2.15 3.41
C GLU A 142 0.94 -0.62 3.38
N THR A 143 2.13 -0.06 3.17
CA THR A 143 2.36 1.39 3.11
C THR A 143 1.87 2.03 1.81
N LEU A 144 1.62 1.25 0.76
CA LEU A 144 1.03 1.78 -0.48
C LEU A 144 -0.30 2.49 -0.21
N THR A 145 -0.39 3.75 -0.65
CA THR A 145 -1.60 4.56 -0.55
C THR A 145 -2.36 4.59 -1.86
N GLY A 146 -3.69 4.57 -1.80
CA GLY A 146 -4.53 4.56 -2.99
C GLY A 146 -5.88 3.89 -2.75
N TYR A 147 -6.61 3.61 -3.83
CA TYR A 147 -7.94 3.02 -3.77
C TYR A 147 -8.13 1.95 -4.85
N SER A 148 -8.86 0.91 -4.46
CA SER A 148 -9.24 -0.20 -5.33
C SER A 148 -10.48 0.13 -6.16
N ARG A 149 -10.62 -0.50 -7.32
CA ARG A 149 -11.83 -0.40 -8.13
C ARG A 149 -12.99 -1.12 -7.45
N PRO A 150 -14.20 -0.54 -7.43
CA PRO A 150 -15.39 -1.29 -7.11
C PRO A 150 -15.61 -2.40 -8.16
N PHE A 151 -16.06 -3.57 -7.72
CA PHE A 151 -16.12 -4.77 -8.59
C PHE A 151 -16.99 -4.57 -9.84
N PHE A 152 -18.00 -3.71 -9.76
CA PHE A 152 -18.92 -3.40 -10.86
C PHE A 152 -18.28 -2.60 -12.01
N PHE A 153 -17.09 -2.02 -11.82
CA PHE A 153 -16.40 -1.15 -12.78
C PHE A 153 -15.18 -1.78 -13.46
N LYS A 154 -15.01 -3.12 -13.42
CA LYS A 154 -13.93 -3.78 -14.15
C LYS A 154 -14.10 -3.55 -15.66
N ARG A 155 -13.09 -2.96 -16.32
CA ARG A 155 -13.02 -2.88 -17.79
C ARG A 155 -12.95 -4.31 -18.35
N LYS A 156 -13.82 -4.59 -19.32
CA LYS A 156 -13.79 -5.80 -20.14
C LYS A 156 -12.54 -5.84 -20.99
#